data_AF-A0A945X9F0-F1
#
_entry.id   AF-A0A945X9F0-F1
#
_cell.length_a   1.000
_cell.length_b   1.000
_cell.length_c   1.000
_cell.angle_alpha   90.00
_cell.angle_beta   90.00
_cell.angle_gamma   90.00
#
_symmetry.space_group_name_H-M   'P 1'
#
loop_
_entity.id
_entity.type
_entity.pdbx_description
1 polymer ?
#
loop_
_entity_poly.entity_id
_entity_poly.type
_entity_poly.pdbx_seq_one_letter_code
_entity_poly.pdbx_strand_id
1 'polypeptide(L)'
;MNEMLRKLFQRGFDLVSQSPRSLTVFTLGLVAMVVAGGVVTAIAPERQPPILTLAGMSAEDAQALAQESSLYVEFDYQVGQSLSDARGVGPVYRLELAGDPLDLLVSLGRTFDVSGTPQKSEYFDQQWPGYVLGPQDWSGPSLTLNWKGTGSWYYSDPSAYQDPVCEEVLDESSPEGVTFECENPSAGEALPAPEQARSFAAETFGATGFPITSEDIHVLVNDEWGIGVSASVELEGFPTALEWTMFWAPGPILASVSGHAGVPVKVGDFATMSPRGAVER
;
A
#
# COMPACT_ATOMS: atom_id res chain seq x y z
N MET A 1 16.39 -29.40 -29.40
CA MET A 1 15.81 -28.13 -29.89
C MET A 1 15.51 -28.31 -31.37
N ASN A 2 14.30 -28.77 -31.68
CA ASN A 2 13.94 -29.39 -32.97
C ASN A 2 13.57 -28.37 -34.04
N GLU A 3 14.09 -28.61 -35.24
CA GLU A 3 14.07 -27.85 -36.50
C GLU A 3 12.66 -27.58 -37.09
N MET A 4 11.61 -27.93 -36.35
CA MET A 4 10.19 -27.76 -36.71
C MET A 4 9.64 -26.40 -36.26
N LEU A 5 10.12 -25.86 -35.14
CA LEU A 5 9.75 -24.52 -34.63
C LEU A 5 10.27 -23.38 -35.51
N ARG A 6 11.36 -23.60 -36.25
CA ARG A 6 11.95 -22.58 -37.14
C ARG A 6 11.17 -22.40 -38.45
N LYS A 7 10.40 -23.40 -38.90
CA LYS A 7 9.60 -23.33 -40.14
C LYS A 7 8.20 -22.75 -39.92
N LEU A 8 7.70 -22.72 -38.68
CA LEU A 8 6.41 -22.10 -38.34
C LEU A 8 6.51 -20.58 -38.19
N PHE A 9 7.64 -20.06 -37.69
CA PHE A 9 7.87 -18.61 -37.57
C PHE A 9 8.10 -17.88 -38.91
N GLN A 10 8.44 -18.60 -39.97
CA GLN A 10 8.80 -17.98 -41.27
C GLN A 10 7.65 -17.96 -42.29
N ARG A 11 6.46 -18.50 -41.94
CA ARG A 11 5.25 -18.45 -42.79
C ARG A 11 4.19 -17.45 -42.31
N GLY A 12 4.37 -16.82 -41.15
CA GLY A 12 3.47 -15.78 -40.65
C GLY A 12 3.70 -14.39 -41.23
N PHE A 13 4.83 -14.16 -41.92
CA PHE A 13 5.25 -12.82 -42.32
C PHE A 13 4.99 -12.46 -43.81
N ASP A 14 4.47 -13.38 -44.61
CA ASP A 14 4.28 -13.19 -46.06
C ASP A 14 2.80 -13.16 -46.51
N LEU A 15 1.85 -12.89 -45.61
CA LEU A 15 0.41 -12.84 -45.94
C LEU A 15 -0.32 -11.54 -45.57
N VAL A 16 0.42 -10.45 -45.36
CA VAL A 16 -0.15 -9.09 -45.28
C VAL A 16 0.59 -8.14 -46.22
N SER A 17 0.52 -8.45 -47.50
CA SER A 17 0.96 -7.58 -48.59
C SER A 17 0.11 -7.90 -49.80
N GLN A 18 -0.62 -6.89 -50.30
CA GLN A 18 -1.50 -6.87 -51.48
C GLN A 18 -3.01 -7.11 -51.22
N SER A 19 -3.73 -6.03 -50.92
CA SER A 19 -4.79 -5.54 -51.82
C SER A 19 -5.31 -4.15 -51.39
N PRO A 20 -5.63 -3.24 -52.33
CA PRO A 20 -6.07 -1.88 -52.04
C PRO A 20 -7.60 -1.70 -52.17
N ARG A 21 -8.13 -0.72 -51.41
CA ARG A 21 -9.46 -0.07 -51.48
C ARG A 21 -10.66 -0.82 -50.87
N SER A 22 -11.04 -0.41 -49.65
CA SER A 22 -12.31 0.29 -49.37
C SER A 22 -12.36 0.67 -47.88
N LEU A 23 -12.89 1.86 -47.59
CA LEU A 23 -12.98 2.47 -46.27
C LEU A 23 -13.84 1.65 -45.29
N THR A 24 -13.28 1.40 -44.10
CA THR A 24 -13.98 1.67 -42.83
C THR A 24 -12.94 2.03 -41.78
N VAL A 25 -13.08 3.22 -41.19
CA VAL A 25 -12.26 3.68 -40.07
C VAL A 25 -12.58 2.77 -38.88
N PHE A 26 -11.71 1.80 -38.60
CA PHE A 26 -11.65 1.15 -37.30
C PHE A 26 -10.61 1.89 -36.47
N THR A 27 -11.11 2.74 -35.59
CA THR A 27 -10.39 3.24 -34.43
C THR A 27 -9.87 2.04 -33.63
N LEU A 28 -8.59 1.69 -33.78
CA LEU A 28 -7.86 0.90 -32.81
C LEU A 28 -7.67 1.79 -31.58
N GLY A 29 -8.69 1.78 -30.71
CA GLY A 29 -8.56 2.24 -29.34
C GLY A 29 -7.58 1.32 -28.65
N LEU A 30 -6.38 1.83 -28.39
CA LEU A 30 -5.39 1.23 -27.54
C LEU A 30 -5.97 1.33 -26.11
N VAL A 31 -6.70 0.29 -25.70
CA VAL A 31 -7.17 0.14 -24.32
C VAL A 31 -5.92 -0.15 -23.50
N ALA A 32 -5.40 0.90 -22.85
CA ALA A 32 -4.50 0.74 -21.74
C ALA A 32 -5.26 -0.04 -20.66
N MET A 33 -4.97 -1.32 -20.51
CA MET A 33 -5.33 -2.05 -19.29
C MET A 33 -4.55 -1.40 -18.15
N VAL A 34 -5.22 -0.52 -17.42
CA VAL A 34 -4.87 -0.25 -16.03
C VAL A 34 -5.07 -1.57 -15.31
N VAL A 35 -3.97 -2.29 -15.05
CA VAL A 35 -3.97 -3.37 -14.07
C VAL A 35 -4.16 -2.68 -12.73
N ALA A 36 -5.41 -2.56 -12.31
CA ALA A 36 -5.73 -2.25 -10.93
C ALA A 36 -5.15 -3.40 -10.10
N GLY A 37 -4.04 -3.14 -9.41
CA GLY A 37 -3.51 -4.05 -8.41
C GLY A 37 -4.62 -4.36 -7.42
N GLY A 38 -5.19 -5.55 -7.52
CA GLY A 38 -6.16 -6.04 -6.57
C GLY A 38 -5.47 -6.15 -5.22
N VAL A 39 -5.88 -5.29 -4.28
CA VAL A 39 -5.57 -5.49 -2.87
C VAL A 39 -6.23 -6.81 -2.49
N VAL A 40 -5.42 -7.84 -2.24
CA VAL A 40 -5.90 -9.10 -1.66
C VAL A 40 -6.31 -8.77 -0.23
N THR A 41 -7.59 -8.47 -0.03
CA THR A 41 -8.19 -8.46 1.30
C THR A 41 -8.25 -9.92 1.76
N ALA A 42 -7.34 -10.31 2.66
CA ALA A 42 -7.44 -11.57 3.36
C ALA A 42 -8.84 -11.64 4.01
N ILE A 43 -9.60 -12.67 3.66
CA ILE A 43 -10.93 -12.91 4.21
C ILE A 43 -10.72 -13.43 5.63
N ALA A 44 -10.60 -12.52 6.59
CA ALA A 44 -10.60 -12.86 7.99
C ALA A 44 -11.92 -13.59 8.32
N PRO A 45 -11.92 -14.62 9.19
CA PRO A 45 -13.16 -15.22 9.65
C PRO A 45 -14.06 -14.12 10.23
N GLU A 46 -15.36 -14.15 9.87
CA GLU A 46 -16.36 -13.18 10.33
C GLU A 46 -16.34 -13.08 11.86
N ARG A 47 -15.55 -12.14 12.39
CA ARG A 47 -15.76 -11.62 13.73
C ARG A 47 -17.10 -10.93 13.64
N GLN A 48 -18.11 -11.46 14.33
CA GLN A 48 -19.34 -10.71 14.56
C GLN A 48 -18.92 -9.30 15.02
N PRO A 49 -19.18 -8.26 14.21
CA PRO A 49 -18.75 -6.93 14.58
C PRO A 49 -19.44 -6.60 15.90
N PRO A 50 -18.73 -6.00 16.87
CA PRO A 50 -19.40 -5.52 18.07
C PRO A 50 -20.52 -4.57 17.62
N ILE A 51 -21.66 -4.64 18.30
CA ILE A 51 -22.88 -3.88 17.97
C ILE A 51 -22.59 -2.37 17.86
N LEU A 52 -21.51 -1.88 18.46
CA LEU A 52 -20.99 -0.53 18.31
C LEU A 52 -19.45 -0.56 18.16
N THR A 53 -18.95 0.04 17.08
CA THR A 53 -17.53 0.42 16.92
C THR A 53 -17.48 1.90 16.57
N LEU A 54 -16.92 2.74 17.44
CA LEU A 54 -16.93 4.22 17.31
C LEU A 54 -15.66 4.82 16.72
N ALA A 55 -14.71 3.98 16.28
CA ALA A 55 -13.52 4.41 15.55
C ALA A 55 -13.12 3.33 14.54
N GLY A 56 -12.88 3.73 13.28
CA GLY A 56 -12.24 2.86 12.28
C GLY A 56 -13.09 2.38 11.11
N MET A 57 -14.32 2.87 10.91
CA MET A 57 -15.11 2.52 9.72
C MET A 57 -14.95 3.56 8.60
N SER A 58 -14.77 3.09 7.37
CA SER A 58 -14.90 3.93 6.18
C SER A 58 -16.37 4.36 6.01
N ALA A 59 -16.62 5.49 5.35
CA ALA A 59 -17.99 5.96 5.09
C ALA A 59 -18.80 4.96 4.23
N GLU A 60 -18.11 4.16 3.42
CA GLU A 60 -18.71 3.17 2.52
C GLU A 60 -19.19 1.93 3.30
N ASP A 61 -18.42 1.47 4.29
CA ASP A 61 -18.82 0.35 5.17
C ASP A 61 -20.02 0.74 6.06
N ALA A 62 -20.07 2.00 6.50
CA ALA A 62 -21.20 2.54 7.25
C ALA A 62 -22.49 2.58 6.38
N GLN A 63 -22.35 2.89 5.08
CA GLN A 63 -23.47 2.89 4.14
C GLN A 63 -23.96 1.48 3.78
N ALA A 64 -23.06 0.51 3.66
CA ALA A 64 -23.43 -0.88 3.40
C ALA A 64 -24.23 -1.49 4.55
N LEU A 65 -23.78 -1.28 5.80
CA LEU A 65 -24.52 -1.69 6.99
C LEU A 65 -25.88 -1.00 7.12
N ALA A 66 -25.96 0.29 6.80
CA ALA A 66 -27.21 1.04 6.79
C ALA A 66 -28.21 0.54 5.72
N GLN A 67 -27.73 -0.02 4.60
CA GLN A 67 -28.58 -0.57 3.53
C GLN A 67 -29.09 -1.97 3.82
N GLU A 68 -28.30 -2.83 4.49
CA GLU A 68 -28.72 -4.18 4.87
C GLU A 68 -29.60 -4.20 6.13
N SER A 69 -29.42 -3.24 7.04
CA SER A 69 -30.34 -3.08 8.16
C SER A 69 -31.58 -2.33 7.69
N SER A 70 -32.73 -2.99 7.62
CA SER A 70 -34.06 -2.36 7.49
C SER A 70 -34.46 -1.53 8.73
N LEU A 71 -33.49 -1.13 9.55
CA LEU A 71 -33.64 -0.30 10.72
C LEU A 71 -33.18 1.10 10.33
N TYR A 72 -34.14 1.97 10.03
CA TYR A 72 -33.92 3.41 10.16
C TYR A 72 -33.65 3.70 11.64
N VAL A 73 -32.39 3.55 12.05
CA VAL A 73 -31.93 4.05 13.34
C VAL A 73 -31.47 5.47 13.10
N GLU A 74 -32.30 6.44 13.48
CA GLU A 74 -31.83 7.81 13.65
C GLU A 74 -30.97 7.85 14.91
N PHE A 75 -29.66 8.04 14.70
CA PHE A 75 -28.73 8.26 15.79
C PHE A 75 -28.74 9.74 16.16
N ASP A 76 -29.43 10.09 17.25
CA ASP A 76 -29.28 11.41 17.89
C ASP A 76 -28.10 11.34 18.88
N TYR A 77 -26.95 11.89 18.48
CA TYR A 77 -25.82 12.00 19.40
C TYR A 77 -26.10 13.10 20.43
N GLN A 78 -26.48 12.68 21.64
CA GLN A 78 -26.65 13.61 22.74
C GLN A 78 -25.32 13.89 23.44
N VAL A 79 -24.89 15.14 23.33
CA VAL A 79 -23.64 15.63 23.92
C VAL A 79 -23.68 15.46 25.44
N GLY A 80 -22.83 14.58 25.97
CA GLY A 80 -22.70 14.39 27.41
C GLY A 80 -22.43 15.71 28.13
N GLN A 81 -23.09 15.93 29.28
CA GLN A 81 -22.89 17.14 30.10
C GLN A 81 -21.46 17.29 30.62
N SER A 82 -20.66 16.22 30.56
CA SER A 82 -19.24 16.20 30.93
C SER A 82 -18.31 16.82 29.89
N LEU A 83 -18.77 17.11 28.67
CA LEU A 83 -17.94 17.76 27.66
C LEU A 83 -17.69 19.22 28.03
N SER A 84 -16.41 19.58 28.05
CA SER A 84 -15.96 20.91 28.45
C SER A 84 -16.36 21.97 27.41
N ASP A 85 -16.73 23.14 27.91
CA ASP A 85 -16.89 24.38 27.13
C ASP A 85 -15.62 25.22 27.07
N ALA A 86 -14.56 24.77 27.75
CA ALA A 86 -13.27 25.44 27.72
C ALA A 86 -12.66 25.34 26.33
N ARG A 87 -12.27 26.50 25.80
CA ARG A 87 -11.42 26.62 24.63
C ARG A 87 -9.97 26.38 25.03
N GLY A 88 -9.16 25.93 24.09
CA GLY A 88 -7.74 25.71 24.30
C GLY A 88 -6.89 26.56 23.37
N VAL A 89 -5.58 26.32 23.47
CA VAL A 89 -4.58 26.76 22.50
C VAL A 89 -3.76 25.51 22.19
N GLY A 90 -3.57 25.22 20.90
CA GLY A 90 -2.83 24.05 20.45
C GLY A 90 -1.77 24.44 19.42
N PRO A 91 -0.63 23.74 19.39
CA PRO A 91 0.40 23.96 18.38
C PRO A 91 -0.09 23.48 17.01
N VAL A 92 0.31 24.18 15.95
CA VAL A 92 0.13 23.74 14.56
C VAL A 92 1.49 23.53 13.93
N TYR A 93 1.62 22.40 13.25
CA TYR A 93 2.83 21.97 12.56
C TYR A 93 2.59 21.97 11.05
N ARG A 94 3.63 22.32 10.29
CA ARG A 94 3.69 22.13 8.84
C ARG A 94 4.79 21.14 8.53
N LEU A 95 4.54 20.22 7.61
CA LEU A 95 5.58 19.33 7.11
C LEU A 95 6.41 20.04 6.05
N GLU A 96 7.72 19.97 6.22
CA GLU A 96 8.67 20.49 5.26
C GLU A 96 9.49 19.35 4.67
N LEU A 97 9.53 19.29 3.34
CA LEU A 97 10.43 18.42 2.60
C LEU A 97 11.71 19.19 2.33
N ALA A 98 12.82 18.68 2.83
CA ALA A 98 14.14 19.28 2.67
C ALA A 98 15.08 18.30 1.96
N GLY A 99 16.02 18.85 1.18
CA GLY A 99 17.01 18.05 0.44
C GLY A 99 16.55 17.62 -0.96
N ASP A 100 17.20 16.60 -1.48
CA ASP A 100 16.96 16.04 -2.81
C ASP A 100 16.25 14.67 -2.69
N PRO A 101 15.10 14.45 -3.38
CA PRO A 101 14.42 13.16 -3.39
C PRO A 101 15.29 12.00 -3.88
N LEU A 102 16.22 12.24 -4.80
CA LEU A 102 17.10 11.20 -5.32
C LEU A 102 18.14 10.77 -4.28
N ASP A 103 18.68 11.71 -3.51
CA ASP A 103 19.60 11.40 -2.41
C ASP A 103 18.91 10.59 -1.31
N LEU A 104 17.64 10.91 -1.00
CA LEU A 104 16.84 10.12 -0.08
C LEU A 104 16.68 8.68 -0.61
N LEU A 105 16.33 8.51 -1.88
CA LEU A 105 16.21 7.17 -2.48
C LEU A 105 17.53 6.40 -2.46
N VAL A 106 18.68 7.06 -2.66
CA VAL A 106 19.99 6.40 -2.49
C VAL A 106 20.18 5.93 -1.04
N SER A 107 19.81 6.76 -0.06
CA SER A 107 19.93 6.39 1.36
C SER A 107 19.03 5.21 1.71
N LEU A 108 17.76 5.26 1.31
CA LEU A 108 16.81 4.16 1.51
C LEU A 108 17.26 2.89 0.78
N GLY A 109 17.77 3.02 -0.44
CA GLY A 109 18.30 1.89 -1.21
C GLY A 109 19.45 1.17 -0.51
N ARG A 110 20.32 1.90 0.21
CA ARG A 110 21.37 1.27 1.03
C ARG A 110 20.81 0.54 2.25
N THR A 111 19.75 1.07 2.87
CA THR A 111 19.09 0.43 4.02
C THR A 111 18.42 -0.90 3.63
N PHE A 112 17.81 -0.94 2.44
CA PHE A 112 17.04 -2.10 1.97
C PHE A 112 17.77 -2.95 0.91
N ASP A 113 19.06 -2.69 0.67
CA ASP A 113 19.88 -3.35 -0.36
C ASP A 113 19.27 -3.30 -1.78
N VAL A 114 18.54 -2.24 -2.11
CA VAL A 114 17.97 -2.02 -3.45
C VAL A 114 19.03 -1.43 -4.36
N SER A 115 19.45 -2.22 -5.34
CA SER A 115 20.39 -1.82 -6.38
C SER A 115 19.72 -1.01 -7.49
N GLY A 116 20.48 -0.10 -8.11
CA GLY A 116 20.03 0.67 -9.27
C GLY A 116 20.44 2.13 -9.21
N THR A 117 19.82 2.95 -10.07
CA THR A 117 19.97 4.40 -10.05
C THR A 117 18.60 5.03 -9.85
N PRO A 118 18.41 5.88 -8.82
CA PRO A 118 17.15 6.58 -8.63
C PRO A 118 16.80 7.44 -9.83
N GLN A 119 15.53 7.42 -10.21
CA GLN A 119 15.03 8.14 -11.37
C GLN A 119 13.60 8.62 -11.13
N LYS A 120 13.11 9.46 -12.04
CA LYS A 120 11.69 9.81 -12.10
C LYS A 120 10.89 8.55 -12.42
N SER A 121 9.76 8.37 -11.74
CA SER A 121 8.85 7.27 -12.06
C SER A 121 8.23 7.46 -13.45
N GLU A 122 7.67 6.39 -14.01
CA GLU A 122 6.94 6.47 -15.28
C GLU A 122 5.72 7.41 -15.22
N TYR A 123 5.17 7.60 -14.02
CA TYR A 123 4.04 8.49 -13.73
C TYR A 123 4.48 9.85 -13.18
N PHE A 124 5.74 10.26 -13.36
CA PHE A 124 6.23 11.54 -12.85
C PHE A 124 5.44 12.72 -13.42
N ASP A 125 4.98 13.59 -12.53
CA ASP A 125 4.35 14.84 -12.85
C ASP A 125 4.93 15.99 -12.00
N GLN A 126 4.98 17.22 -12.52
CA GLN A 126 5.55 18.33 -11.76
C GLN A 126 4.70 18.73 -10.55
N GLN A 127 3.38 18.55 -10.63
CA GLN A 127 2.46 18.76 -9.52
C GLN A 127 2.45 17.56 -8.56
N TRP A 128 2.82 16.37 -9.01
CA TRP A 128 2.95 15.13 -8.22
C TRP A 128 4.27 14.41 -8.51
N PRO A 129 5.40 14.90 -7.99
CA PRO A 129 6.73 14.41 -8.36
C PRO A 129 7.01 13.02 -7.74
N GLY A 130 6.80 11.98 -8.54
CA GLY A 130 7.08 10.58 -8.20
C GLY A 130 8.46 10.11 -8.64
N TYR A 131 9.18 9.42 -7.76
CA TYR A 131 10.50 8.87 -8.02
C TYR A 131 10.54 7.39 -7.67
N VAL A 132 11.48 6.67 -8.27
CA VAL A 132 11.65 5.23 -8.07
C VAL A 132 13.13 4.84 -8.05
N LEU A 133 13.45 3.81 -7.28
CA LEU A 133 14.70 3.07 -7.32
C LEU A 133 14.37 1.57 -7.41
N GLY A 134 14.97 0.86 -8.37
CA GLY A 134 14.65 -0.53 -8.67
C GLY A 134 13.65 -0.69 -9.83
N PRO A 135 13.25 -1.93 -10.13
CA PRO A 135 12.28 -2.23 -11.18
C PRO A 135 10.87 -1.70 -10.86
N GLN A 136 10.10 -1.34 -11.90
CA GLN A 136 8.70 -0.92 -11.80
C GLN A 136 7.73 -2.03 -12.26
N ASP A 137 8.25 -3.17 -12.71
CA ASP A 137 7.50 -4.28 -13.32
C ASP A 137 7.33 -5.48 -12.38
N TRP A 138 7.51 -5.28 -11.07
CA TRP A 138 7.40 -6.32 -10.05
C TRP A 138 8.47 -7.44 -10.16
N SER A 139 9.51 -7.25 -10.97
CA SER A 139 10.57 -8.26 -11.14
C SER A 139 11.58 -8.35 -9.99
N GLY A 140 11.51 -7.44 -9.01
CA GLY A 140 12.43 -7.41 -7.86
C GLY A 140 12.14 -6.28 -6.88
N PRO A 141 12.94 -6.15 -5.81
CA PRO A 141 12.71 -5.17 -4.77
C PRO A 141 12.84 -3.74 -5.30
N SER A 142 11.94 -2.87 -4.87
CA SER A 142 11.88 -1.49 -5.34
C SER A 142 11.45 -0.51 -4.24
N LEU A 143 11.80 0.75 -4.44
CA LEU A 143 11.45 1.88 -3.61
C LEU A 143 10.73 2.91 -4.46
N THR A 144 9.55 3.33 -4.02
CA THR A 144 8.81 4.44 -4.61
C THR A 144 8.77 5.61 -3.64
N LEU A 145 8.78 6.84 -4.16
CA LEU A 145 8.77 8.08 -3.38
C LEU A 145 7.88 9.11 -4.05
N ASN A 146 6.96 9.72 -3.29
CA ASN A 146 6.21 10.89 -3.72
C ASN A 146 6.75 12.13 -3.01
N TRP A 147 7.37 13.07 -3.74
CA TRP A 147 7.99 14.27 -3.17
C TRP A 147 6.99 15.43 -3.01
N LYS A 148 5.86 15.15 -2.36
CA LYS A 148 4.84 16.14 -2.02
C LYS A 148 4.09 15.72 -0.75
N GLY A 149 3.46 16.69 -0.09
CA GLY A 149 2.72 16.45 1.15
C GLY A 149 3.68 15.97 2.24
N THR A 150 3.53 14.71 2.66
CA THR A 150 4.37 14.08 3.69
C THR A 150 5.69 13.54 3.14
N GLY A 151 5.90 13.52 1.82
CA GLY A 151 7.07 12.87 1.25
C GLY A 151 7.02 11.35 1.39
N SER A 152 5.85 10.74 1.15
CA SER A 152 5.63 9.32 1.41
C SER A 152 6.51 8.45 0.52
N TRP A 153 7.12 7.43 1.12
CA TRP A 153 7.88 6.43 0.40
C TRP A 153 7.43 5.02 0.79
N TYR A 154 7.68 4.07 -0.11
CA TYR A 154 7.29 2.67 0.05
C TYR A 154 8.34 1.76 -0.56
N TYR A 155 8.88 0.86 0.27
CA TYR A 155 9.67 -0.29 -0.13
C TYR A 155 8.76 -1.50 -0.32
N SER A 156 9.00 -2.27 -1.39
CA SER A 156 8.35 -3.57 -1.60
C SER A 156 9.33 -4.56 -2.19
N ASP A 157 9.28 -5.80 -1.69
CA ASP A 157 9.95 -6.96 -2.28
C ASP A 157 8.93 -7.98 -2.78
N PRO A 158 8.73 -8.09 -4.11
CA PRO A 158 7.91 -9.11 -4.73
C PRO A 158 8.27 -10.54 -4.31
N SER A 159 9.54 -10.83 -4.05
CA SER A 159 10.02 -12.18 -3.74
C SER A 159 9.65 -12.65 -2.33
N ALA A 160 9.14 -11.74 -1.48
CA ALA A 160 8.60 -12.11 -0.18
C ALA A 160 7.23 -12.78 -0.28
N TYR A 161 6.54 -12.63 -1.41
CA TYR A 161 5.23 -13.25 -1.64
C TYR A 161 5.42 -14.58 -2.34
N GLN A 162 4.66 -15.58 -1.90
CA GLN A 162 4.71 -16.90 -2.50
C GLN A 162 4.01 -16.87 -3.87
N ASP A 163 4.67 -17.42 -4.89
CA ASP A 163 4.05 -17.61 -6.19
C ASP A 163 2.93 -18.65 -6.11
N PRO A 164 1.78 -18.41 -6.77
CA PRO A 164 0.75 -19.44 -6.88
C PRO A 164 1.29 -20.63 -7.69
N VAL A 165 0.94 -21.84 -7.26
CA VAL A 165 1.24 -23.05 -8.02
C VAL A 165 0.11 -23.25 -9.02
N CYS A 166 0.42 -23.08 -10.30
CA CYS A 166 -0.54 -23.27 -11.38
C CYS A 166 -0.35 -24.64 -12.05
N GLU A 167 -1.40 -25.45 -12.03
CA GLU A 167 -1.45 -26.74 -12.72
C GLU A 167 -2.30 -26.62 -13.99
N GLU A 168 -1.84 -27.27 -15.06
CA GLU A 168 -2.61 -27.37 -16.30
C GLU A 168 -3.70 -28.43 -16.12
N VAL A 169 -4.96 -28.01 -16.27
CA VAL A 169 -6.13 -28.89 -16.20
C VAL A 169 -6.85 -28.92 -17.54
N LEU A 170 -7.38 -30.10 -17.90
CA LEU A 170 -8.14 -30.27 -19.12
C LEU A 170 -9.48 -29.54 -18.99
N ASP A 171 -9.74 -28.63 -19.94
CA ASP A 171 -11.00 -27.91 -20.02
C ASP A 171 -11.53 -27.96 -21.46
N GLU A 172 -12.55 -28.79 -21.67
CA GLU A 172 -13.20 -28.97 -22.97
C GLU A 172 -13.95 -27.71 -23.44
N SER A 173 -14.14 -26.71 -22.57
CA SER A 173 -14.72 -25.41 -22.89
C SER A 173 -13.68 -24.35 -23.26
N SER A 174 -12.40 -24.62 -23.01
CA SER A 174 -11.28 -23.77 -23.43
C SER A 174 -10.98 -23.99 -24.93
N PRO A 175 -10.73 -22.91 -25.71
CA PRO A 175 -10.30 -23.03 -27.10
C PRO A 175 -9.01 -23.84 -27.30
N GLU A 176 -8.17 -23.90 -26.27
CA GLU A 176 -6.90 -24.64 -26.28
C GLU A 176 -7.03 -26.06 -25.67
N GLY A 177 -8.22 -26.44 -25.18
CA GLY A 177 -8.48 -27.74 -24.55
C GLY A 177 -7.88 -27.89 -23.14
N VAL A 178 -7.20 -26.86 -22.66
CA VAL A 178 -6.56 -26.78 -21.35
C VAL A 178 -6.80 -25.40 -20.74
N THR A 179 -6.84 -25.34 -19.41
CA THR A 179 -6.83 -24.11 -18.62
C THR A 179 -5.83 -24.28 -17.47
N PHE A 180 -5.49 -23.20 -16.77
CA PHE A 180 -4.63 -23.25 -15.60
C PHE A 180 -5.45 -23.02 -14.34
N GLU A 181 -5.38 -23.96 -13.41
CA GLU A 181 -5.90 -23.78 -12.06
C GLU A 181 -4.73 -23.43 -11.14
N CYS A 182 -4.80 -22.26 -10.52
CA CYS A 182 -3.75 -21.74 -9.66
C CYS A 182 -4.20 -21.77 -8.20
N GLU A 183 -3.42 -22.44 -7.36
CA GLU A 183 -3.63 -22.47 -5.92
C GLU A 183 -2.49 -21.75 -5.20
N ASN A 184 -2.83 -20.92 -4.22
CA ASN A 184 -1.82 -20.34 -3.35
C ASN A 184 -1.25 -21.45 -2.44
N PRO A 185 0.08 -21.52 -2.28
CA PRO A 185 0.67 -22.44 -1.32
C PRO A 185 0.18 -22.12 0.09
N SER A 186 0.17 -23.13 0.96
CA SER A 186 -0.11 -22.92 2.38
C SER A 186 0.92 -21.98 3.00
N ALA A 187 0.50 -21.15 3.96
CA ALA A 187 1.35 -20.37 4.85
C ALA A 187 2.30 -21.29 5.67
N GLY A 188 3.36 -21.77 5.02
CA GLY A 188 4.20 -22.86 5.56
C GLY A 188 5.52 -22.39 6.16
N GLU A 189 5.92 -21.15 5.91
CA GLU A 189 7.21 -20.62 6.36
C GLU A 189 7.08 -19.79 7.65
N ALA A 190 8.12 -19.85 8.48
CA ALA A 190 8.10 -19.26 9.81
C ALA A 190 8.17 -17.72 9.73
N LEU A 191 7.17 -17.06 10.32
CA LEU A 191 7.16 -15.62 10.53
C LEU A 191 7.99 -15.23 11.77
N PRO A 192 8.54 -14.00 11.82
CA PRO A 192 9.19 -13.52 13.03
C PRO A 192 8.18 -13.43 14.18
N ALA A 193 8.64 -13.74 15.39
CA ALA A 193 7.81 -13.55 16.57
C ALA A 193 7.51 -12.05 16.79
N PRO A 194 6.38 -11.68 17.42
CA PRO A 194 5.99 -10.27 17.58
C PRO A 194 7.07 -9.36 18.19
N GLU A 195 7.75 -9.81 19.23
CA GLU A 195 8.84 -9.05 19.86
C GLU A 195 10.04 -8.86 18.93
N GLN A 196 10.31 -9.87 18.09
CA GLN A 196 11.38 -9.81 17.10
C GLN A 196 11.01 -8.86 15.95
N ALA A 197 9.76 -8.91 15.47
CA ALA A 197 9.25 -7.99 14.45
C ALA A 197 9.31 -6.53 14.92
N ARG A 198 8.94 -6.25 16.18
CA ARG A 198 9.09 -4.91 16.78
C ARG A 198 10.55 -4.47 16.86
N SER A 199 11.45 -5.38 17.21
CA SER A 199 12.89 -5.08 17.28
C SER A 199 13.46 -4.74 15.91
N PHE A 200 13.13 -5.53 14.88
CA PHE A 200 13.54 -5.26 13.50
C PHE A 200 12.95 -3.95 12.96
N ALA A 201 11.69 -3.66 13.29
CA ALA A 201 11.06 -2.41 12.92
C ALA A 201 11.70 -1.20 13.61
N ALA A 202 12.04 -1.28 14.90
CA ALA A 202 12.73 -0.19 15.60
C ALA A 202 14.08 0.15 14.94
N GLU A 203 14.86 -0.87 14.58
CA GLU A 203 16.13 -0.69 13.85
C GLU A 203 15.90 -0.06 12.46
N THR A 204 14.94 -0.59 11.71
CA THR A 204 14.64 -0.13 10.34
C THR A 204 14.07 1.29 10.32
N PHE A 205 13.15 1.61 11.23
CA PHE A 205 12.56 2.94 11.35
C PHE A 205 13.63 3.96 11.76
N GLY A 206 14.50 3.61 12.72
CA GLY A 206 15.65 4.43 13.09
C GLY A 206 16.59 4.70 11.91
N ALA A 207 16.91 3.67 11.12
CA ALA A 207 17.76 3.79 9.94
C ALA A 207 17.14 4.62 8.80
N THR A 208 15.80 4.73 8.76
CA THR A 208 15.06 5.47 7.73
C THR A 208 14.57 6.85 8.20
N GLY A 209 14.99 7.29 9.38
CA GLY A 209 14.75 8.66 9.88
C GLY A 209 13.70 8.80 10.97
N PHE A 210 13.16 7.70 11.50
CA PHE A 210 12.20 7.68 12.60
C PHE A 210 12.74 6.87 13.80
N PRO A 211 13.59 7.49 14.65
CA PRO A 211 14.12 6.82 15.84
C PRO A 211 13.00 6.56 16.84
N ILE A 212 12.79 5.28 17.16
CA ILE A 212 11.75 4.82 18.08
C ILE A 212 12.23 3.58 18.84
N THR A 213 11.58 3.28 19.97
CA THR A 213 11.81 2.03 20.70
C THR A 213 10.86 0.93 20.23
N SER A 214 11.23 -0.33 20.43
CA SER A 214 10.35 -1.47 20.12
C SER A 214 9.07 -1.50 20.96
N GLU A 215 9.07 -0.83 22.12
CA GLU A 215 7.93 -0.78 23.04
C GLU A 215 6.80 0.10 22.53
N ASP A 216 7.14 1.12 21.75
CA ASP A 216 6.22 2.08 21.13
C ASP A 216 5.70 1.59 19.76
N ILE A 217 6.12 0.41 19.31
CA ILE A 217 5.67 -0.21 18.05
C ILE A 217 4.51 -1.17 18.32
N HIS A 218 3.41 -0.97 17.59
CA HIS A 218 2.21 -1.77 17.68
C HIS A 218 2.19 -2.90 16.64
N VAL A 219 1.60 -4.03 17.00
CA VAL A 219 1.34 -5.14 16.06
C VAL A 219 -0.05 -4.91 15.47
N LEU A 220 -0.13 -4.75 14.15
CA LEU A 220 -1.38 -4.57 13.40
C LEU A 220 -2.03 -5.90 13.06
N VAL A 221 -1.22 -6.85 12.58
CA VAL A 221 -1.65 -8.19 12.18
C VAL A 221 -0.59 -9.19 12.61
N ASN A 222 -1.03 -10.38 12.99
CA ASN A 222 -0.19 -11.50 13.36
C ASN A 222 -1.01 -12.78 13.20
N ASP A 223 -0.96 -13.35 12.00
CA ASP A 223 -1.59 -14.59 11.64
C ASP A 223 -0.65 -15.42 10.76
N GLU A 224 -1.15 -16.51 10.18
CA GLU A 224 -0.33 -17.37 9.32
C GLU A 224 0.13 -16.66 8.03
N TRP A 225 -0.59 -15.63 7.57
CA TRP A 225 -0.32 -14.91 6.31
C TRP A 225 0.58 -13.70 6.48
N GLY A 226 0.90 -13.33 7.72
CA GLY A 226 1.93 -12.34 7.95
C GLY A 226 1.91 -11.71 9.34
N ILE A 227 2.93 -10.90 9.53
CA ILE A 227 3.03 -10.02 10.68
C ILE A 227 3.30 -8.60 10.22
N GLY A 228 2.45 -7.68 10.66
CA GLY A 228 2.53 -6.27 10.34
C GLY A 228 2.65 -5.45 11.61
N VAL A 229 3.52 -4.46 11.58
CA VAL A 229 3.75 -3.54 12.70
C VAL A 229 3.67 -2.10 12.24
N SER A 230 3.27 -1.21 13.14
CA SER A 230 3.16 0.23 12.88
C SER A 230 3.59 1.04 14.09
N ALA A 231 4.11 2.24 13.82
CA ALA A 231 4.29 3.27 14.82
C ALA A 231 3.96 4.65 14.24
N SER A 232 3.23 5.43 15.02
CA SER A 232 2.83 6.79 14.66
C SER A 232 3.84 7.80 15.21
N VAL A 233 4.16 8.85 14.44
CA VAL A 233 4.99 9.97 14.92
C VAL A 233 4.23 10.73 15.99
N GLU A 234 4.87 10.95 17.14
CA GLU A 234 4.32 11.80 18.19
C GLU A 234 4.87 13.23 18.12
N LEU A 235 3.98 14.20 18.31
CA LEU A 235 4.31 15.61 18.46
C LEU A 235 3.78 16.12 19.79
N GLU A 236 4.67 16.60 20.66
CA GLU A 236 4.35 17.03 22.02
C GLU A 236 3.57 15.96 22.85
N GLY A 237 3.87 14.68 22.62
CA GLY A 237 3.21 13.55 23.29
C GLY A 237 1.83 13.19 22.75
N PHE A 238 1.45 13.75 21.59
CA PHE A 238 0.22 13.38 20.88
C PHE A 238 0.55 12.62 19.58
N PRO A 239 -0.08 11.46 19.34
CA PRO A 239 0.12 10.74 18.09
C PRO A 239 -0.43 11.54 16.91
N THR A 240 0.26 11.47 15.78
CA THR A 240 -0.17 12.05 14.51
C THR A 240 -0.63 10.96 13.53
N ALA A 241 -1.16 11.36 12.38
CA ALA A 241 -1.49 10.43 11.30
C ALA A 241 -0.28 10.03 10.43
N LEU A 242 0.94 10.45 10.80
CA LEU A 242 2.16 10.04 10.10
C LEU A 242 2.63 8.73 10.72
N GLU A 243 2.71 7.68 9.92
CA GLU A 243 2.99 6.34 10.39
C GLU A 243 4.10 5.68 9.59
N TRP A 244 4.90 4.90 10.29
CA TRP A 244 5.84 3.96 9.69
C TRP A 244 5.25 2.59 9.85
N THR A 245 5.23 1.83 8.75
CA THR A 245 4.69 0.48 8.77
C THR A 245 5.69 -0.50 8.17
N MET A 246 5.67 -1.73 8.66
CA MET A 246 6.54 -2.80 8.19
C MET A 246 5.75 -4.10 8.20
N PHE A 247 5.89 -4.90 7.14
CA PHE A 247 5.14 -6.14 6.97
C PHE A 247 6.04 -7.27 6.46
N TRP A 248 5.87 -8.45 7.06
CA TRP A 248 6.46 -9.70 6.62
C TRP A 248 5.35 -10.64 6.15
N ALA A 249 5.50 -11.14 4.93
CA ALA A 249 4.73 -12.26 4.41
C ALA A 249 5.37 -13.59 4.88
N PRO A 250 4.70 -14.74 4.68
CA PRO A 250 5.24 -16.04 5.10
C PRO A 250 6.55 -16.33 4.35
N GLY A 251 7.66 -16.27 5.08
CA GLY A 251 9.00 -16.46 4.54
C GLY A 251 10.06 -15.66 5.30
N PRO A 252 11.35 -15.81 4.94
CA PRO A 252 12.43 -15.10 5.61
C PRO A 252 12.62 -13.66 5.13
N ILE A 253 11.89 -13.24 4.09
CA ILE A 253 12.10 -11.98 3.40
C ILE A 253 11.11 -10.92 3.89
N LEU A 254 11.62 -9.72 4.11
CA LEU A 254 10.80 -8.54 4.39
C LEU A 254 9.98 -8.16 3.16
N ALA A 255 8.66 -8.11 3.30
CA ALA A 255 7.77 -7.83 2.18
C ALA A 255 7.63 -6.34 1.88
N SER A 256 7.42 -5.50 2.91
CA SER A 256 7.27 -4.07 2.68
C SER A 256 7.58 -3.19 3.89
N VAL A 257 7.94 -1.94 3.59
CA VAL A 257 8.11 -0.87 4.58
C VAL A 257 7.58 0.43 4.01
N SER A 258 6.89 1.24 4.81
CA SER A 258 6.47 2.58 4.42
C SER A 258 6.86 3.62 5.47
N GLY A 259 6.98 4.87 5.03
CA GLY A 259 7.23 5.99 5.91
C GLY A 259 7.19 7.33 5.19
N HIS A 260 7.74 8.36 5.82
CA HIS A 260 7.65 9.74 5.36
C HIS A 260 9.00 10.45 5.38
N ALA A 261 9.20 11.41 4.47
CA ALA A 261 10.39 12.27 4.43
C ALA A 261 10.17 13.65 5.08
N GLY A 262 8.90 14.04 5.26
CA GLY A 262 8.53 15.34 5.79
C GLY A 262 8.88 15.50 7.26
N VAL A 263 9.55 16.60 7.59
CA VAL A 263 9.88 16.96 8.97
C VAL A 263 8.85 17.96 9.50
N PRO A 264 8.25 17.72 10.68
CA PRO A 264 7.31 18.66 11.29
C PRO A 264 8.02 19.90 11.82
N VAL A 265 7.59 21.07 11.34
CA VAL A 265 8.05 22.39 11.77
C VAL A 265 6.89 23.14 12.43
N LYS A 266 7.09 23.57 13.68
CA LYS A 266 6.08 24.33 14.43
C LYS A 266 5.86 25.69 13.76
N VAL A 267 4.62 25.97 13.37
CA VAL A 267 4.20 27.22 12.73
C VAL A 267 3.74 28.24 13.76
N GLY A 268 3.19 27.77 14.87
CA GLY A 268 2.73 28.62 15.97
C GLY A 268 1.65 27.93 16.79
N ASP A 269 1.11 28.66 17.76
CA ASP A 269 0.02 28.20 18.61
C ASP A 269 -1.27 28.91 18.22
N PHE A 270 -2.35 28.15 18.09
CA PHE A 270 -3.65 28.62 17.59
C PHE A 270 -4.75 28.30 18.58
N ALA A 271 -5.71 29.21 18.72
CA ALA A 271 -6.88 28.99 19.56
C ALA A 271 -7.72 27.82 19.01
N THR A 272 -8.04 26.86 19.87
CA THR A 272 -8.90 25.73 19.55
C THR A 272 -10.33 25.99 20.02
N MET A 273 -11.29 25.33 19.37
CA MET A 273 -12.67 25.30 19.87
C MET A 273 -12.79 24.35 21.07
N SER A 274 -13.87 24.50 21.83
CA SER A 274 -14.16 23.58 22.93
C SER A 274 -14.57 22.21 22.39
N PRO A 275 -14.36 21.12 23.17
CA PRO A 275 -14.88 19.80 22.84
C PRO A 275 -16.38 19.81 22.52
N ARG A 276 -17.19 20.59 23.25
CA ARG A 276 -18.62 20.76 22.94
C ARG A 276 -18.84 21.42 21.58
N GLY A 277 -18.12 22.50 21.28
CA GLY A 277 -18.25 23.20 20.00
C GLY A 277 -17.78 22.40 18.79
N ALA A 278 -16.93 21.38 18.99
CA ALA A 278 -16.51 20.48 17.92
C ALA A 278 -17.62 19.51 17.48
N VAL A 279 -18.53 19.14 18.39
CA VAL A 279 -19.64 18.22 18.09
C VAL A 279 -20.75 18.89 17.29
N GLU A 280 -20.98 20.19 17.48
CA GLU A 280 -22.05 20.93 16.80
C GLU A 280 -21.84 21.12 15.28
N ARG A 281 -20.76 20.57 14.72
CA ARG A 281 -20.39 20.66 13.29
C ARG A 281 -20.66 19.38 12.54
#